data_AF-A0A9W4I025-F1
#
_entry.id   AF-A0A9W4I025-F1
#
_cell.length_a   1.000
_cell.length_b   1.000
_cell.length_c   1.000
_cell.angle_alpha   90.00
_cell.angle_beta   90.00
_cell.angle_gamma   90.00
#
_symmetry.space_group_name_H-M   'P 1'
#
loop_
_entity.id
_entity.type
_entity.pdbx_description
1 polymer ?
#
loop_
_entity_poly.entity_id
_entity_poly.type
_entity_poly.pdbx_seq_one_letter_code
_entity_poly.pdbx_strand_id
1 'polypeptide(L)'
;RHPDNVAASLFGGFVGTYLNELKPEDVARKEIPLSEVLPAPAGGVDTGIRPPEPPMAIGHYRKFNWAPEIKAIAIIPDFVVPTANARNVLPQSYSREDVVFNLQRAALLPAALGSSPPDPDMIFLAMQDKVHQPYRKTLIPGLTEILQFMTPATQPGLLGICLSGAGPTILALATERFTEIADRIIAQFASNGISCQWKLLEPAHDGATVAYN
;
A
#
# COMPACT_ATOMS: atom_id res chain seq x y z
N ARG A 1 1.95 7.41 -13.01
CA ARG A 1 1.71 6.35 -11.99
C ARG A 1 2.15 6.88 -10.62
N HIS A 2 1.54 6.46 -9.50
CA HIS A 2 2.09 6.75 -8.17
C HIS A 2 3.40 5.93 -8.04
N PRO A 3 4.58 6.56 -7.94
CA PRO A 3 5.90 5.91 -8.01
C PRO A 3 6.17 4.87 -6.89
N ASP A 4 5.35 4.93 -5.85
CA ASP A 4 5.67 4.47 -4.51
C ASP A 4 5.74 2.94 -4.38
N ASN A 5 4.97 2.20 -5.19
CA ASN A 5 4.96 0.74 -5.13
C ASN A 5 6.21 0.11 -5.75
N VAL A 6 6.86 0.79 -6.70
CA VAL A 6 8.01 0.24 -7.42
C VAL A 6 9.24 0.25 -6.53
N ALA A 7 9.42 1.29 -5.71
CA ALA A 7 10.60 1.45 -4.89
C ALA A 7 10.73 0.37 -3.81
N ALA A 8 9.64 0.01 -3.13
CA ALA A 8 9.66 -1.06 -2.14
C ALA A 8 10.02 -2.41 -2.79
N SER A 9 9.51 -2.71 -3.99
CA SER A 9 9.87 -3.93 -4.73
C SER A 9 11.32 -3.95 -5.20
N LEU A 10 11.86 -2.79 -5.62
CA LEU A 10 13.24 -2.69 -6.09
C LEU A 10 14.27 -2.72 -4.96
N PHE A 11 14.05 -1.92 -3.91
CA PHE A 11 15.05 -1.71 -2.86
C PHE A 11 14.84 -2.58 -1.63
N GLY A 12 13.63 -3.12 -1.44
CA GLY A 12 13.27 -3.89 -0.26
C GLY A 12 13.09 -3.06 1.01
N GLY A 13 12.37 -3.64 1.96
CA GLY A 13 12.06 -3.08 3.27
C GLY A 13 10.93 -2.06 3.21
N PHE A 14 10.88 -1.22 4.25
CA PHE A 14 9.93 -0.13 4.36
C PHE A 14 10.54 1.15 3.82
N VAL A 15 10.04 1.62 2.66
CA VAL A 15 10.68 2.68 1.87
C VAL A 15 9.71 3.82 1.62
N GLY A 16 10.18 5.05 1.81
CA GLY A 16 9.53 6.26 1.31
C GLY A 16 10.24 6.79 0.08
N THR A 17 9.47 7.31 -0.88
CA THR A 17 10.00 7.93 -2.09
C THR A 17 9.33 9.26 -2.39
N TYR A 18 10.07 10.13 -3.05
CA TYR A 18 9.50 11.30 -3.72
C TYR A 18 10.21 11.54 -5.05
N LEU A 19 9.48 12.06 -6.03
CA LEU A 19 10.06 12.47 -7.30
C LEU A 19 10.64 13.87 -7.17
N ASN A 20 11.73 14.12 -7.89
CA ASN A 20 12.23 15.47 -8.06
C ASN A 20 11.29 16.26 -9.00
N GLU A 21 11.32 17.58 -8.91
CA GLU A 21 10.74 18.41 -9.96
C GLU A 21 11.53 18.15 -11.26
N LEU A 22 10.91 17.37 -12.15
CA LEU A 22 11.51 16.98 -13.42
C LEU A 22 11.43 18.15 -14.40
N LYS A 23 12.48 18.33 -15.21
CA LYS A 23 12.44 19.29 -16.30
C LYS A 23 11.34 18.90 -17.28
N PRO A 24 10.71 19.84 -17.99
CA PRO A 24 9.70 19.53 -19.01
C PRO A 24 10.18 18.49 -20.04
N GLU A 25 11.47 18.48 -20.37
CA GLU A 25 12.13 17.51 -21.26
C GLU A 25 12.12 16.06 -20.71
N ASP A 26 12.29 15.90 -19.39
CA ASP A 26 12.27 14.60 -18.71
C ASP A 26 10.83 14.07 -18.53
N VAL A 27 9.85 14.99 -18.41
CA VAL A 27 8.41 14.68 -18.34
C VAL A 27 7.82 14.39 -19.72
N ALA A 28 8.36 15.02 -20.77
CA ALA A 28 7.97 14.79 -22.16
C ALA A 28 8.30 13.37 -22.66
N ARG A 29 9.13 12.63 -21.91
CA ARG A 29 9.36 11.20 -22.08
C ARG A 29 8.08 10.44 -21.72
N LYS A 30 7.13 10.44 -22.65
CA LYS A 30 5.95 9.57 -22.64
C LYS A 30 6.44 8.14 -22.43
N GLU A 31 6.00 7.59 -21.31
CA GLU A 31 5.96 6.19 -20.89
C GLU A 31 6.75 5.19 -21.77
N ILE A 32 7.68 4.45 -21.15
CA ILE A 32 8.20 3.23 -21.76
C ILE A 32 6.99 2.36 -22.11
N PRO A 33 6.82 1.96 -23.38
CA PRO A 33 5.73 1.09 -23.79
C PRO A 33 5.69 -0.13 -22.88
N LEU A 34 4.50 -0.42 -22.37
CA LEU A 34 4.25 -1.51 -21.41
C LEU A 34 4.66 -2.89 -21.95
N SER A 35 4.94 -2.99 -23.25
CA SER A 35 5.43 -4.18 -23.95
C SER A 35 6.81 -4.66 -23.48
N GLU A 36 7.60 -3.85 -22.77
CA GLU A 36 8.89 -4.30 -22.20
C GLU A 36 8.75 -4.92 -20.80
N VAL A 37 7.58 -4.81 -20.15
CA VAL A 37 7.32 -5.31 -18.79
C VAL A 37 6.13 -6.28 -18.74
N LEU A 38 5.24 -6.27 -19.75
CA LEU A 38 4.06 -7.14 -19.84
C LEU A 38 3.89 -7.75 -21.25
N PRO A 39 3.31 -8.96 -21.37
CA PRO A 39 3.25 -9.74 -22.61
C PRO A 39 2.23 -9.25 -23.67
N ALA A 40 1.79 -7.98 -23.62
CA ALA A 40 0.83 -7.44 -24.60
C ALA A 40 1.22 -6.04 -25.09
N PRO A 41 1.00 -5.70 -26.38
CA PRO A 41 1.46 -4.45 -26.96
C PRO A 41 0.58 -3.29 -26.49
N ALA A 42 1.14 -2.45 -25.63
CA ALA A 42 0.55 -1.17 -25.23
C ALA A 42 1.55 -0.05 -25.53
N GLY A 43 1.36 0.57 -26.70
CA GLY A 43 1.79 1.90 -27.16
C GLY A 43 3.13 2.48 -26.70
N GLY A 44 3.97 2.87 -27.67
CA GLY A 44 5.19 3.67 -27.48
C GLY A 44 5.90 3.93 -28.81
N VAL A 45 6.87 4.83 -28.83
CA VAL A 45 7.69 5.07 -30.03
C VAL A 45 8.68 3.91 -30.18
N ASP A 46 8.80 3.31 -31.37
CA ASP A 46 9.84 2.34 -31.66
C ASP A 46 11.20 3.00 -31.51
N THR A 47 11.98 2.58 -30.52
CA THR A 47 13.32 3.12 -30.22
C THR A 47 14.44 2.35 -30.93
N GLY A 48 14.09 1.36 -31.75
CA GLY A 48 15.06 0.49 -32.41
C GLY A 48 15.92 -0.29 -31.41
N ILE A 49 17.13 -0.64 -31.85
CA ILE A 49 18.07 -1.49 -31.08
C ILE A 49 18.76 -0.70 -29.94
N ARG A 50 18.69 0.64 -29.97
CA ARG A 50 19.32 1.50 -28.96
C ARG A 50 18.25 2.31 -28.25
N PRO A 51 17.69 1.78 -27.15
CA PRO A 51 16.75 2.54 -26.36
C PRO A 51 17.44 3.82 -25.85
N PRO A 52 16.71 4.94 -25.76
CA PRO A 52 17.26 6.17 -25.21
C PRO A 52 17.73 5.96 -23.78
N GLU A 53 18.80 6.66 -23.38
CA GLU A 53 19.29 6.59 -22.01
C GLU A 53 18.21 7.04 -21.02
N PRO A 54 18.00 6.29 -19.92
CA PRO A 54 17.01 6.67 -18.92
C PRO A 54 17.44 7.95 -18.19
N PRO A 55 16.48 8.84 -17.85
CA PRO A 55 16.78 10.01 -17.05
C PRO A 55 17.35 9.57 -15.69
N MET A 56 18.40 10.26 -15.26
CA MET A 56 19.06 10.03 -13.99
C MET A 56 18.48 10.96 -12.92
N ALA A 57 18.59 10.56 -11.65
CA ALA A 57 18.15 11.37 -10.50
C ALA A 57 16.66 11.81 -10.55
N ILE A 58 15.78 10.94 -11.08
CA ILE A 58 14.33 11.21 -11.17
C ILE A 58 13.61 11.30 -9.83
N GLY A 59 14.24 10.85 -8.75
CA GLY A 59 13.69 10.92 -7.40
C GLY A 59 14.68 10.47 -6.34
N HIS A 60 14.25 10.57 -5.09
CA HIS A 60 14.98 10.10 -3.92
C HIS A 60 14.16 9.06 -3.17
N TYR A 61 14.87 8.17 -2.48
CA TYR A 61 14.27 7.21 -1.58
C TYR A 61 14.97 7.23 -0.23
N ARG A 62 14.25 6.77 0.79
CA ARG A 62 14.82 6.51 2.12
C ARG A 62 14.22 5.22 2.68
N LYS A 63 15.08 4.31 3.14
CA LYS A 63 14.66 3.18 3.97
C LYS A 63 14.37 3.69 5.37
N PHE A 64 13.21 3.32 5.89
CA PHE A 64 12.83 3.55 7.28
C PHE A 64 13.11 2.28 8.10
N ASN A 65 13.23 2.46 9.41
CA ASN A 65 13.27 1.34 10.33
C ASN A 65 11.92 0.63 10.35
N TRP A 66 11.94 -0.67 10.63
CA TRP A 66 10.75 -1.48 10.85
C TRP A 66 10.95 -2.24 12.15
N ALA A 67 9.99 -2.11 13.08
CA ALA A 67 10.01 -2.85 14.33
C ALA A 67 9.80 -4.36 14.05
N PRO A 68 10.75 -5.24 14.42
CA PRO A 68 10.74 -6.65 14.05
C PRO A 68 9.57 -7.43 14.65
N GLU A 69 8.92 -6.91 15.69
CA GLU A 69 7.73 -7.48 16.30
C GLU A 69 6.50 -7.34 15.39
N ILE A 70 6.49 -6.38 14.46
CA ILE A 70 5.36 -6.11 13.59
C ILE A 70 5.35 -7.08 12.41
N LYS A 71 4.25 -7.82 12.28
CA LYS A 71 3.94 -8.64 11.10
C LYS A 71 2.68 -8.14 10.41
N ALA A 72 2.56 -8.48 9.14
CA ALA A 72 1.43 -8.10 8.31
C ALA A 72 0.55 -9.31 7.99
N ILE A 73 -0.72 -9.24 8.37
CA ILE A 73 -1.75 -10.20 8.01
C ILE A 73 -2.41 -9.68 6.73
N ALA A 74 -2.21 -10.36 5.61
CA ALA A 74 -2.86 -10.05 4.35
C ALA A 74 -4.12 -10.92 4.20
N ILE A 75 -5.30 -10.32 4.28
CA ILE A 75 -6.59 -10.97 4.04
C ILE A 75 -6.97 -10.71 2.59
N ILE A 76 -7.21 -11.77 1.83
CA ILE A 76 -7.39 -11.78 0.38
C ILE A 76 -8.80 -12.31 0.07
N PRO A 77 -9.78 -11.41 -0.14
CA PRO A 77 -11.11 -11.79 -0.57
C PRO A 77 -11.13 -12.38 -1.98
N ASP A 78 -12.02 -13.35 -2.22
CA ASP A 78 -12.19 -14.05 -3.50
C ASP A 78 -13.10 -13.25 -4.44
N PHE A 79 -12.73 -12.00 -4.69
CA PHE A 79 -13.31 -11.16 -5.72
C PHE A 79 -12.30 -10.11 -6.19
N VAL A 80 -12.63 -9.41 -7.27
CA VAL A 80 -11.74 -8.40 -7.85
C VAL A 80 -12.46 -7.06 -7.90
N VAL A 81 -11.78 -6.02 -7.40
CA VAL A 81 -12.17 -4.63 -7.67
C VAL A 81 -11.32 -4.10 -8.81
N PRO A 82 -11.90 -3.72 -9.96
CA PRO A 82 -11.13 -3.12 -11.04
C PRO A 82 -10.41 -1.86 -10.54
N THR A 83 -9.09 -1.76 -10.82
CA THR A 83 -8.29 -0.61 -10.35
C THR A 83 -8.81 0.73 -10.88
N ALA A 84 -9.44 0.74 -12.05
CA ALA A 84 -10.11 1.92 -12.60
C ALA A 84 -11.23 2.42 -11.67
N ASN A 85 -12.07 1.51 -11.16
CA ASN A 85 -13.16 1.85 -10.25
C ASN A 85 -12.62 2.42 -8.92
N ALA A 86 -11.57 1.81 -8.37
CA ALA A 86 -10.91 2.28 -7.15
C ALA A 86 -10.22 3.65 -7.28
N ARG A 87 -9.93 4.10 -8.51
CA ARG A 87 -9.46 5.46 -8.80
C ARG A 87 -10.63 6.43 -9.04
N ASN A 88 -11.64 5.99 -9.77
CA ASN A 88 -12.80 6.82 -10.11
C ASN A 88 -13.67 7.18 -8.90
N VAL A 89 -13.61 6.39 -7.82
CA VAL A 89 -14.33 6.70 -6.57
C VAL A 89 -13.70 7.84 -5.78
N LEU A 90 -12.46 8.24 -6.09
CA LEU A 90 -11.78 9.32 -5.39
C LEU A 90 -12.30 10.68 -5.90
N PRO A 91 -12.56 11.66 -5.01
CA PRO A 91 -12.99 12.98 -5.43
C PRO A 91 -11.87 13.73 -6.15
N GLN A 92 -12.25 14.72 -6.95
CA GLN A 92 -11.29 15.60 -7.63
C GLN A 92 -10.57 16.57 -6.68
N SER A 93 -11.16 16.83 -5.51
CA SER A 93 -10.62 17.75 -4.50
C SER A 93 -10.94 17.29 -3.09
N TYR A 94 -10.08 17.63 -2.14
CA TYR A 94 -10.24 17.36 -0.72
C TYR A 94 -10.33 18.66 0.07
N SER A 95 -10.94 18.61 1.26
CA SER A 95 -10.92 19.74 2.17
C SER A 95 -9.50 19.97 2.70
N ARG A 96 -9.16 21.23 3.03
CA ARG A 96 -7.88 21.54 3.69
C ARG A 96 -7.71 20.76 4.99
N GLU A 97 -8.78 20.58 5.75
CA GLU A 97 -8.76 19.85 7.02
C GLU A 97 -8.35 18.38 6.83
N ASP A 98 -8.92 17.71 5.83
CA ASP A 98 -8.62 16.30 5.58
C ASP A 98 -7.20 16.10 5.04
N VAL A 99 -6.72 17.02 4.20
CA VAL A 99 -5.33 17.00 3.73
C VAL A 99 -4.37 17.20 4.90
N VAL A 100 -4.61 18.19 5.77
CA VAL A 100 -3.78 18.42 6.96
C VAL A 100 -3.80 17.20 7.89
N PHE A 101 -4.98 16.61 8.12
CA PHE A 101 -5.16 15.40 8.92
C PHE A 101 -4.29 14.25 8.41
N ASN A 102 -4.28 14.01 7.10
CA ASN A 102 -3.50 12.95 6.47
C ASN A 102 -1.99 13.24 6.46
N LEU A 103 -1.58 14.49 6.23
CA LEU A 103 -0.16 14.87 6.24
C LEU A 103 0.50 14.63 7.60
N GLN A 104 -0.20 14.97 8.69
CA GLN A 104 0.29 14.69 10.05
C GLN A 104 0.55 13.20 10.28
N ARG A 105 -0.34 12.34 9.78
CA ARG A 105 -0.27 10.89 9.93
C ARG A 105 0.79 10.27 9.04
N ALA A 106 0.89 10.71 7.79
CA ALA A 106 1.94 10.30 6.87
C ALA A 106 3.34 10.66 7.39
N ALA A 107 3.49 11.79 8.09
CA ALA A 107 4.75 12.16 8.73
C ALA A 107 5.07 11.30 9.97
N LEU A 108 4.06 10.90 10.74
CA LEU A 108 4.23 10.12 11.98
C LEU A 108 4.43 8.62 11.72
N LEU A 109 3.73 8.06 10.73
CA LEU A 109 3.65 6.63 10.49
C LEU A 109 5.03 5.96 10.33
N PRO A 110 6.01 6.53 9.58
CA PRO A 110 7.33 5.92 9.47
C PRO A 110 8.08 5.81 10.80
N ALA A 111 7.94 6.81 11.67
CA ALA A 111 8.56 6.81 12.99
C ALA A 111 7.87 5.81 13.93
N ALA A 112 6.53 5.74 13.89
CA ALA A 112 5.75 4.82 14.71
C ALA A 112 6.03 3.35 14.37
N LEU A 113 6.05 3.00 13.07
CA LEU A 113 6.36 1.65 12.60
C LEU A 113 7.83 1.24 12.82
N GLY A 114 8.73 2.20 12.98
CA GLY A 114 10.15 1.96 13.24
C GLY A 114 10.54 1.89 14.71
N SER A 115 9.60 2.13 15.64
CA SER A 115 9.85 2.16 17.09
C SER A 115 9.62 0.79 17.72
N SER A 116 10.57 0.34 18.56
CA SER A 116 10.45 -0.88 19.36
C SER A 116 10.57 -0.52 20.86
N PRO A 117 9.63 -0.97 21.72
CA PRO A 117 8.46 -1.78 21.38
C PRO A 117 7.41 -0.98 20.57
N PRO A 118 6.59 -1.63 19.72
CA PRO A 118 5.52 -0.96 19.00
C PRO A 118 4.47 -0.35 19.94
N ASP A 119 4.03 0.89 19.63
CA ASP A 119 2.93 1.57 20.32
C ASP A 119 1.63 1.36 19.50
N PRO A 120 0.68 0.53 19.96
CA PRO A 120 -0.55 0.23 19.22
C PRO A 120 -1.42 1.46 18.99
N ASP A 121 -1.52 2.36 19.97
CA ASP A 121 -2.38 3.54 19.86
C ASP A 121 -1.78 4.53 18.86
N MET A 122 -0.45 4.73 18.91
CA MET A 122 0.24 5.61 17.97
C MET A 122 0.16 5.07 16.53
N ILE A 123 0.41 3.78 16.33
CA ILE A 123 0.35 3.15 15.00
C ILE A 123 -1.09 3.20 14.47
N PHE A 124 -2.09 2.87 15.29
CA PHE A 124 -3.49 2.89 14.88
C PHE A 124 -3.95 4.29 14.44
N LEU A 125 -3.56 5.32 15.19
CA LEU A 125 -3.87 6.71 14.86
C LEU A 125 -3.14 7.18 13.60
N ALA A 126 -1.88 6.77 13.42
CA ALA A 126 -1.06 7.08 12.25
C ALA A 126 -1.54 6.36 10.97
N MET A 127 -2.24 5.23 11.11
CA MET A 127 -2.84 4.50 9.98
C MET A 127 -4.21 5.02 9.54
N GLN A 128 -4.80 5.98 10.25
CA GLN A 128 -6.09 6.56 9.86
C GLN A 128 -5.97 7.37 8.57
N ASP A 129 -6.99 7.30 7.73
CA ASP A 129 -6.97 7.91 6.40
C ASP A 129 -8.32 8.56 6.08
N LYS A 130 -8.26 9.80 5.59
CA LYS A 130 -9.40 10.54 5.06
C LYS A 130 -9.33 10.78 3.55
N VAL A 131 -8.23 10.42 2.89
CA VAL A 131 -8.01 10.72 1.47
C VAL A 131 -8.43 9.55 0.58
N HIS A 132 -8.20 8.30 0.96
CA HIS A 132 -8.45 7.14 0.08
C HIS A 132 -9.53 6.18 0.63
N GLN A 133 -9.33 5.69 1.84
CA GLN A 133 -10.10 4.63 2.47
C GLN A 133 -11.59 4.95 2.66
N PRO A 134 -12.02 6.18 3.02
CA PRO A 134 -13.44 6.49 3.15
C PRO A 134 -14.22 6.30 1.84
N TYR A 135 -13.56 6.55 0.71
CA TYR A 135 -14.16 6.43 -0.62
C TYR A 135 -14.07 4.99 -1.12
N ARG A 136 -12.92 4.34 -0.97
CA ARG A 136 -12.69 2.97 -1.47
C ARG A 136 -13.41 1.89 -0.68
N LYS A 137 -13.68 2.09 0.62
CA LYS A 137 -14.39 1.08 1.43
C LYS A 137 -15.79 0.76 0.92
N THR A 138 -16.40 1.67 0.17
CA THR A 138 -17.72 1.45 -0.46
C THR A 138 -17.70 0.36 -1.54
N LEU A 139 -16.51 0.04 -2.06
CA LEU A 139 -16.31 -0.98 -3.10
C LEU A 139 -16.16 -2.40 -2.52
N ILE A 140 -16.05 -2.53 -1.20
CA ILE A 140 -15.79 -3.80 -0.51
C ILE A 140 -16.90 -4.03 0.52
N PRO A 141 -17.84 -4.96 0.26
CA PRO A 141 -18.87 -5.32 1.23
C PRO A 141 -18.25 -5.77 2.56
N GLY A 142 -18.78 -5.29 3.67
CA GLY A 142 -18.30 -5.62 5.02
C GLY A 142 -17.07 -4.85 5.50
N LEU A 143 -16.36 -4.10 4.63
CA LEU A 143 -15.13 -3.40 5.05
C LEU A 143 -15.40 -2.29 6.06
N THR A 144 -16.51 -1.57 5.92
CA THR A 144 -16.83 -0.46 6.84
C THR A 144 -16.99 -0.98 8.27
N GLU A 145 -17.68 -2.11 8.42
CA GLU A 145 -17.90 -2.80 9.68
C GLU A 145 -16.56 -3.30 10.24
N ILE A 146 -15.75 -3.99 9.40
CA ILE A 146 -14.41 -4.47 9.78
C ILE A 146 -13.56 -3.34 10.35
N LEU A 147 -13.48 -2.20 9.65
CA LEU A 147 -12.68 -1.06 10.10
C LEU A 147 -13.21 -0.40 11.39
N GLN A 148 -14.51 -0.55 11.69
CA GLN A 148 -15.12 -0.01 12.90
C GLN A 148 -14.86 -0.88 14.12
N PHE A 149 -14.96 -2.21 14.00
CA PHE A 149 -14.80 -3.10 15.16
C PHE A 149 -13.38 -3.64 15.33
N MET A 150 -12.50 -3.60 14.33
CA MET A 150 -11.10 -4.02 14.45
C MET A 150 -10.22 -2.85 14.87
N THR A 151 -10.07 -2.67 16.19
CA THR A 151 -9.22 -1.65 16.79
C THR A 151 -8.29 -2.31 17.83
N PRO A 152 -7.16 -1.68 18.21
CA PRO A 152 -6.30 -2.19 19.29
C PRO A 152 -7.06 -2.43 20.61
N ALA A 153 -8.08 -1.62 20.89
CA ALA A 153 -8.92 -1.74 22.08
C ALA A 153 -9.84 -2.97 22.07
N THR A 154 -10.33 -3.37 20.89
CA THR A 154 -11.29 -4.46 20.71
C THR A 154 -10.64 -5.77 20.26
N GLN A 155 -9.40 -5.71 19.76
CA GLN A 155 -8.61 -6.83 19.31
C GLN A 155 -7.16 -6.67 19.82
N PRO A 156 -6.83 -7.32 20.95
CA PRO A 156 -5.48 -7.28 21.48
C PRO A 156 -4.45 -7.83 20.46
N GLY A 157 -3.29 -7.19 20.38
CA GLY A 157 -2.23 -7.53 19.40
C GLY A 157 -2.39 -6.86 18.03
N LEU A 158 -3.55 -6.28 17.71
CA LEU A 158 -3.75 -5.48 16.50
C LEU A 158 -3.13 -4.07 16.68
N LEU A 159 -2.39 -3.61 15.68
CA LEU A 159 -1.80 -2.27 15.62
C LEU A 159 -2.58 -1.36 14.65
N GLY A 160 -3.11 -1.93 13.57
CA GLY A 160 -3.94 -1.17 12.64
C GLY A 160 -4.34 -1.97 11.43
N ILE A 161 -5.31 -1.44 10.69
CA ILE A 161 -5.95 -2.12 9.56
C ILE A 161 -6.19 -1.12 8.43
N CYS A 162 -5.83 -1.49 7.22
CA CYS A 162 -6.03 -0.67 6.05
C CYS A 162 -6.24 -1.49 4.77
N LEU A 163 -6.70 -0.83 3.72
CA LEU A 163 -6.66 -1.39 2.37
C LEU A 163 -5.21 -1.56 1.89
N SER A 164 -4.89 -2.74 1.36
CA SER A 164 -3.65 -2.94 0.63
C SER A 164 -3.78 -2.34 -0.77
N GLY A 165 -3.19 -1.15 -0.97
CA GLY A 165 -3.24 -0.42 -2.24
C GLY A 165 -4.68 -0.03 -2.63
N ALA A 166 -5.15 -0.53 -3.76
CA ALA A 166 -6.52 -0.29 -4.24
C ALA A 166 -7.55 -1.29 -3.68
N GLY A 167 -7.12 -2.34 -2.98
CA GLY A 167 -7.96 -3.47 -2.59
C GLY A 167 -8.16 -4.51 -3.71
N PRO A 168 -8.94 -5.58 -3.46
CA PRO A 168 -9.76 -5.77 -2.25
C PRO A 168 -9.01 -6.36 -1.04
N THR A 169 -7.74 -6.69 -1.19
CA THR A 169 -6.91 -7.18 -0.08
C THR A 169 -6.87 -6.18 1.08
N ILE A 170 -7.07 -6.68 2.29
CA ILE A 170 -6.90 -5.93 3.53
C ILE A 170 -5.55 -6.29 4.14
N LEU A 171 -4.86 -5.29 4.66
CA LEU A 171 -3.65 -5.45 5.46
C LEU A 171 -3.97 -5.11 6.91
N ALA A 172 -3.71 -6.04 7.83
CA ALA A 172 -3.72 -5.77 9.26
C ALA A 172 -2.30 -5.92 9.82
N LEU A 173 -1.81 -4.91 10.52
CA LEU A 173 -0.54 -4.95 11.22
C LEU A 173 -0.79 -5.42 12.65
N ALA A 174 0.02 -6.36 13.13
CA ALA A 174 -0.13 -6.95 14.45
C ALA A 174 1.21 -7.43 15.01
N THR A 175 1.29 -7.59 16.33
CA THR A 175 2.45 -8.19 17.02
C THR A 175 2.19 -9.64 17.44
N GLU A 176 0.93 -10.03 17.59
CA GLU A 176 0.52 -11.35 18.06
C GLU A 176 -0.94 -11.65 17.63
N ARG A 177 -1.46 -12.82 18.01
CA ARG A 177 -2.86 -13.24 17.73
C ARG A 177 -3.23 -13.23 16.24
N PHE A 178 -2.26 -13.49 15.36
CA PHE A 178 -2.43 -13.38 13.91
C PHE A 178 -3.61 -14.18 13.35
N THR A 179 -3.75 -15.45 13.75
CA THR A 179 -4.86 -16.31 13.31
C THR A 179 -6.21 -15.79 13.81
N GLU A 180 -6.31 -15.38 15.08
CA GLU A 180 -7.54 -14.85 15.66
C GLU A 180 -8.00 -13.56 14.95
N ILE A 181 -7.06 -12.66 14.67
CA ILE A 181 -7.30 -11.43 13.92
C ILE A 181 -7.81 -11.76 12.52
N ALA A 182 -7.15 -12.69 11.82
CA ALA A 182 -7.56 -13.12 10.49
C ALA A 182 -8.97 -13.74 10.51
N ASP A 183 -9.24 -14.66 11.43
CA ASP A 183 -10.51 -15.39 11.52
C ASP A 183 -11.68 -14.45 11.83
N ARG A 184 -11.50 -13.43 12.70
CA ARG A 184 -12.54 -12.42 12.96
C ARG A 184 -12.88 -11.60 11.71
N ILE A 185 -11.87 -11.21 10.94
CA ILE A 185 -12.07 -10.46 9.69
C ILE A 185 -12.76 -11.35 8.64
N ILE A 186 -12.31 -12.61 8.49
CA ILE A 186 -12.86 -13.58 7.55
C ILE A 186 -14.32 -13.91 7.90
N ALA A 187 -14.66 -14.05 9.19
CA ALA A 187 -16.03 -14.29 9.61
C ALA A 187 -16.99 -13.17 9.18
N GLN A 188 -16.54 -11.91 9.24
CA GLN A 188 -17.32 -10.78 8.75
C GLN A 188 -17.47 -10.76 7.23
N PHE A 189 -16.46 -11.20 6.48
CA PHE A 189 -16.61 -11.37 5.04
C PHE A 189 -17.56 -12.53 4.70
N ALA A 190 -17.47 -13.64 5.44
CA ALA A 190 -18.33 -14.79 5.25
C ALA A 190 -19.81 -14.46 5.50
N SER A 191 -20.12 -13.59 6.48
CA SER A 191 -21.50 -13.11 6.70
C SER A 191 -22.05 -12.26 5.54
N ASN A 192 -21.16 -11.73 4.70
CA ASN A 192 -21.48 -11.03 3.46
C ASN A 192 -21.37 -11.93 2.20
N GLY A 193 -21.22 -13.25 2.39
CA GLY A 193 -21.11 -14.22 1.29
C GLY A 193 -19.76 -14.21 0.56
N ILE A 194 -18.71 -13.66 1.18
CA ILE A 194 -17.38 -13.53 0.57
C ILE A 194 -16.42 -14.54 1.23
N SER A 195 -15.85 -15.43 0.41
CA SER A 195 -14.75 -16.29 0.81
C SER A 195 -13.44 -15.51 0.82
N CYS A 196 -12.55 -15.83 1.76
CA CYS A 196 -11.25 -15.17 1.91
C CYS A 196 -10.16 -16.20 2.20
N GLN A 197 -8.95 -15.90 1.74
CA GLN A 197 -7.71 -16.53 2.22
C GLN A 197 -6.91 -15.51 3.03
N TRP A 198 -5.98 -15.96 3.86
CA TRP A 198 -5.05 -15.05 4.52
C TRP A 198 -3.62 -15.57 4.52
N LYS A 199 -2.67 -14.63 4.61
CA LYS A 199 -1.23 -14.92 4.73
C LYS A 199 -0.61 -14.06 5.82
N LEU A 200 0.34 -14.63 6.56
CA LEU A 200 1.23 -13.89 7.44
C LEU A 200 2.49 -13.50 6.66
N LEU A 201 2.82 -12.23 6.65
CA LEU A 201 3.89 -11.64 5.84
C LEU A 201 4.81 -10.78 6.72
N GLU A 202 6.05 -10.67 6.27
CA GLU A 202 7.08 -9.77 6.81
C GLU A 202 7.66 -8.93 5.66
N PRO A 203 8.22 -7.75 5.94
CA PRO A 203 8.85 -6.95 4.89
C PRO A 203 9.99 -7.72 4.20
N ALA A 204 9.97 -7.77 2.87
CA ALA A 204 11.07 -8.34 2.10
C ALA A 204 12.23 -7.33 2.05
N HIS A 205 13.36 -7.61 2.71
CA HIS A 205 14.46 -6.65 2.88
C HIS A 205 15.40 -6.52 1.68
N ASP A 206 15.51 -7.57 0.86
CA ASP A 206 16.50 -7.67 -0.22
C ASP A 206 16.12 -6.89 -1.48
N GLY A 207 14.83 -6.63 -1.69
CA GLY A 207 14.33 -6.01 -2.91
C GLY A 207 14.48 -6.92 -4.13
N ALA A 208 14.74 -6.34 -5.29
CA ALA A 208 14.93 -7.09 -6.53
C ALA A 208 16.35 -7.67 -6.60
N THR A 209 16.45 -8.99 -6.72
CA THR A 209 17.73 -9.71 -6.85
C THR A 209 17.86 -10.34 -8.23
N VAL A 210 19.07 -10.36 -8.77
CA VAL A 210 19.39 -11.06 -10.04
C VAL A 210 20.26 -12.27 -9.69
N ALA A 211 19.74 -13.46 -9.96
CA ALA A 211 20.51 -14.70 -9.84
C ALA A 211 20.95 -15.13 -11.24
N TYR A 212 22.25 -15.38 -11.42
CA TYR A 212 22.78 -16.02 -12.62
C TYR A 212 22.95 -17.51 -12.31
N ASN A 213 22.32 -18.36 -13.12
CA ASN A 213 22.53 -19.81 -13.10
C ASN A 213 23.73 -20.18 -13.98
#